data_AF-A0A1Y1XZT3-F1
#
_entry.id   AF-A0A1Y1XZT3-F1
#
_cell.length_a   1.000
_cell.length_b   1.000
_cell.length_c   1.000
_cell.angle_alpha   90.00
_cell.angle_beta   90.00
_cell.angle_gamma   90.00
#
_symmetry.space_group_name_H-M   'P 1'
#
loop_
_entity.id
_entity.type
_entity.pdbx_description
1 polymer ?
#
loop_
_entity_poly.entity_id
_entity_poly.type
_entity_poly.pdbx_seq_one_letter_code
_entity_poly.pdbx_strand_id
1 'polypeptide(L)'
;MSATESWKYPEHKTYPKVPEIEEVDKDDREAVLAARNQRVREDWVKLMEERIVKKKLRECYRTQGVNHYENCRHLALAYLKSLRTNKVRGPREIKDTLADF
;
A
#
# COMPACT_ATOMS: atom_id res chain seq x y z
N MET A 1 -25.00 -11.01 -24.07
CA MET A 1 -24.83 -10.50 -22.70
C MET A 1 -24.15 -9.15 -22.81
N SER A 2 -24.81 -8.12 -22.30
CA SER A 2 -24.73 -6.72 -22.73
C SER A 2 -23.33 -6.09 -22.76
N ALA A 3 -23.02 -5.40 -23.87
CA ALA A 3 -21.90 -4.47 -24.02
C ALA A 3 -22.39 -3.02 -23.82
N THR A 4 -23.02 -2.73 -22.69
CA THR A 4 -23.46 -1.37 -22.31
C THR A 4 -22.93 -1.02 -20.92
N GLU A 5 -22.14 0.05 -20.84
CA GLU A 5 -21.50 0.67 -19.66
C GLU A 5 -20.04 0.28 -19.41
N SER A 6 -19.15 0.61 -20.35
CA SER A 6 -17.69 0.53 -20.15
C SER A 6 -17.13 1.65 -19.24
N TRP A 7 -17.94 2.64 -18.87
CA TRP A 7 -17.54 3.83 -18.10
C TRP A 7 -18.17 3.92 -16.70
N LYS A 8 -18.84 2.88 -16.21
CA LYS A 8 -19.29 2.85 -14.82
C LYS A 8 -18.08 2.60 -13.92
N TYR A 9 -17.92 3.42 -12.89
CA TYR A 9 -16.83 3.21 -11.92
C TYR A 9 -17.01 1.81 -11.32
N PRO A 10 -16.00 0.92 -11.40
CA PRO A 10 -16.13 -0.44 -10.91
C PRO A 10 -16.49 -0.40 -9.43
N GLU A 11 -17.43 -1.26 -9.03
CA GLU A 11 -17.76 -1.42 -7.61
C GLU A 11 -16.51 -1.79 -6.80
N HIS A 12 -16.47 -1.35 -5.54
CA HIS A 12 -15.32 -1.61 -4.68
C HIS A 12 -15.22 -3.11 -4.37
N LYS A 13 -14.28 -3.78 -5.03
CA LYS A 13 -14.04 -5.22 -4.86
C LYS A 13 -13.45 -5.52 -3.47
N THR A 14 -14.15 -6.35 -2.71
CA THR A 14 -13.69 -6.84 -1.41
C THR A 14 -12.95 -8.16 -1.57
N TYR A 15 -11.95 -8.40 -0.71
CA TYR A 15 -11.18 -9.64 -0.66
C TYR A 15 -11.27 -10.22 0.75
N PRO A 16 -11.43 -11.55 0.92
CA PRO A 16 -11.37 -12.18 2.24
C PRO A 16 -9.95 -12.07 2.82
N LYS A 17 -9.85 -11.98 4.15
CA LYS A 17 -8.57 -12.06 4.84
C LYS A 17 -8.15 -13.52 4.93
N VAL A 18 -6.97 -13.82 4.40
CA VAL A 18 -6.26 -15.11 4.44
C VAL A 18 -5.18 -15.00 5.52
N PRO A 19 -4.72 -16.12 6.10
CA PRO A 19 -3.58 -16.12 7.02
C PRO A 19 -2.32 -15.49 6.40
N GLU A 20 -1.45 -14.97 7.26
CA GLU A 20 -0.18 -14.39 6.82
C GLU A 20 0.78 -15.47 6.32
N ILE A 21 1.77 -15.07 5.51
CA ILE A 21 2.71 -16.00 4.85
C ILE A 21 3.47 -16.88 5.85
N GLU A 22 3.66 -16.41 7.09
CA GLU A 22 4.39 -17.11 8.16
C GLU A 22 3.57 -18.24 8.80
N GLU A 23 2.25 -18.11 8.81
CA GLU A 23 1.32 -19.06 9.47
C GLU A 23 0.84 -20.17 8.52
N VAL A 24 1.09 -20.02 7.21
CA VAL A 24 0.63 -20.95 6.19
C VAL A 24 1.58 -22.15 6.05
N ASP A 25 0.99 -23.35 5.95
CA ASP A 25 1.72 -24.57 5.61
C ASP A 25 2.43 -24.44 4.26
N LYS A 26 3.75 -24.63 4.26
CA LYS A 26 4.60 -24.43 3.07
C LYS A 26 4.30 -25.41 1.95
N ASP A 27 3.72 -26.56 2.28
CA ASP A 27 3.39 -27.64 1.34
C ASP A 27 2.08 -27.36 0.58
N ASP A 28 1.17 -26.55 1.15
CA ASP A 28 -0.03 -26.11 0.45
C ASP A 28 0.27 -24.90 -0.45
N ARG A 29 0.48 -25.21 -1.74
CA ARG A 29 0.80 -24.22 -2.76
C ARG A 29 -0.32 -23.20 -2.96
N GLU A 30 -1.60 -23.57 -2.79
CA GLU A 30 -2.72 -22.66 -3.00
C GLU A 30 -2.78 -21.62 -1.87
N ALA A 31 -2.66 -22.07 -0.63
CA ALA A 31 -2.62 -21.19 0.54
C ALA A 31 -1.42 -20.23 0.48
N VAL A 32 -0.23 -20.71 0.12
CA VAL A 32 0.97 -19.87 -0.02
C VAL A 32 0.78 -18.80 -1.10
N LEU A 33 0.14 -19.12 -2.23
CA LEU A 33 -0.14 -18.16 -3.29
C LEU A 33 -1.18 -17.12 -2.83
N ALA A 34 -2.22 -17.54 -2.12
CA ALA A 34 -3.24 -16.65 -1.59
C ALA A 34 -2.65 -15.62 -0.61
N ALA A 35 -1.80 -16.07 0.32
CA ALA A 35 -1.13 -15.22 1.30
C ALA A 35 -0.16 -14.21 0.63
N ARG A 36 0.60 -14.65 -0.39
CA ARG A 36 1.46 -13.75 -1.18
C ARG A 36 0.65 -12.67 -1.89
N ASN A 37 -0.46 -13.07 -2.52
CA ASN A 37 -1.33 -12.14 -3.22
C ASN A 37 -1.98 -11.13 -2.26
N GLN A 38 -2.34 -11.56 -1.05
CA GLN A 38 -2.86 -10.66 -0.02
C GLN A 38 -1.81 -9.63 0.39
N ARG A 39 -0.60 -10.05 0.73
CA ARG A 39 0.47 -9.13 1.12
C ARG A 39 0.77 -8.08 0.05
N VAL A 40 0.84 -8.49 -1.22
CA VAL A 40 1.04 -7.55 -2.34
C VAL A 40 -0.09 -6.53 -2.40
N ARG A 41 -1.36 -6.96 -2.24
CA ARG A 41 -2.50 -6.02 -2.20
C ARG A 41 -2.36 -5.01 -1.06
N GLU A 42 -1.97 -5.45 0.13
CA GLU A 42 -1.79 -4.58 1.30
C GLU A 42 -0.63 -3.58 1.10
N ASP A 43 0.49 -4.00 0.51
CA ASP A 43 1.60 -3.10 0.19
C ASP A 43 1.19 -2.04 -0.84
N TRP A 44 0.36 -2.41 -1.83
CA TRP A 44 -0.25 -1.45 -2.74
C TRP A 44 -1.18 -0.47 -2.03
N VAL A 45 -1.99 -0.92 -1.08
CA VAL A 45 -2.86 -0.03 -0.28
C VAL A 45 -2.01 0.99 0.50
N LYS A 46 -0.93 0.54 1.17
CA LYS A 46 0.01 1.43 1.88
C LYS A 46 0.67 2.46 0.97
N LEU A 47 1.03 2.08 -0.26
CA LEU A 47 1.53 3.02 -1.27
C LEU A 47 0.46 4.05 -1.69
N MET A 48 -0.79 3.62 -1.84
CA MET A 48 -1.88 4.52 -2.20
C MET A 48 -2.20 5.51 -1.07
N GLU A 49 -2.12 5.08 0.19
CA GLU A 49 -2.20 5.95 1.37
C GLU A 49 -1.10 7.02 1.35
N GLU A 50 0.15 6.63 1.05
CA GLU A 50 1.25 7.58 0.92
C GLU A 50 0.99 8.60 -0.20
N ARG A 51 0.44 8.17 -1.34
CA ARG A 51 0.07 9.10 -2.43
C ARG A 51 -0.97 10.12 -1.99
N ILE A 52 -1.92 9.73 -1.12
CA ILE A 52 -2.89 10.65 -0.53
C ILE A 52 -2.19 11.69 0.36
N VAL A 53 -1.27 11.25 1.23
CA VAL A 53 -0.48 12.16 2.08
C VAL A 53 0.33 13.14 1.22
N LYS A 54 0.97 12.65 0.16
CA LYS A 54 1.72 13.48 -0.79
C LYS A 54 0.85 14.52 -1.48
N LYS A 55 -0.38 14.15 -1.87
CA LYS A 55 -1.34 15.07 -2.49
C LYS A 55 -1.74 16.17 -1.49
N LYS A 56 -2.10 15.81 -0.26
CA LYS A 56 -2.42 16.76 0.81
C LYS A 56 -1.24 17.67 1.15
N LEU A 57 -0.02 17.14 1.17
CA LEU A 57 1.20 17.91 1.36
C LEU A 57 1.35 18.97 0.26
N ARG A 58 1.20 18.58 -1.01
CA ARG A 58 1.26 19.50 -2.14
C ARG A 58 0.19 20.59 -2.08
N GLU A 59 -1.02 20.23 -1.66
CA GLU A 59 -2.10 21.20 -1.44
C GLU A 59 -1.76 22.17 -0.32
N CYS A 60 -1.24 21.69 0.82
CA CYS A 60 -0.81 22.53 1.94
C CYS A 60 0.29 23.53 1.54
N TYR A 61 1.28 23.09 0.76
CA TYR A 61 2.33 23.98 0.25
C TYR A 61 1.77 25.08 -0.67
N ARG A 62 0.73 24.77 -1.46
CA ARG A 62 0.08 25.74 -2.35
C ARG A 62 -0.76 26.76 -1.59
N THR A 63 -1.42 26.36 -0.50
CA THR A 63 -2.31 27.25 0.26
C THR A 63 -1.58 28.12 1.29
N GLN A 64 -0.56 27.58 1.96
CA GLN A 64 0.11 28.25 3.07
C GLN A 64 1.24 29.20 2.63
N GLY A 65 1.71 29.10 1.38
CA GLY A 65 2.75 29.98 0.84
C GLY A 65 4.00 30.00 1.71
N VAL A 66 4.30 31.13 2.35
CA VAL A 66 5.50 31.31 3.19
C VAL A 66 5.41 30.54 4.52
N ASN A 67 4.20 30.29 5.05
CA ASN A 67 4.00 29.66 6.37
C ASN A 67 4.00 28.12 6.35
N HIS A 68 4.38 27.50 5.23
CA HIS A 68 4.35 26.04 5.07
C HIS A 68 5.29 25.30 6.03
N TYR A 69 6.35 25.95 6.53
CA TYR A 69 7.31 25.34 7.46
C TYR A 69 6.69 24.94 8.80
N GLU A 70 5.73 25.70 9.31
CA GLU A 70 5.04 25.39 10.57
C GLU A 70 3.81 24.54 10.31
N ASN A 71 2.95 24.99 9.38
CA ASN A 71 1.63 24.40 9.16
C ASN A 71 1.70 23.04 8.45
N CYS A 72 2.64 22.82 7.52
CA CYS A 72 2.73 21.57 6.75
C CYS A 72 3.75 20.57 7.32
N ARG A 73 4.44 20.88 8.43
CA ARG A 73 5.49 20.03 9.03
C ARG A 73 5.00 18.61 9.33
N HIS A 74 3.82 18.49 9.92
CA HIS A 74 3.26 17.19 10.30
C HIS A 74 3.02 16.28 9.07
N LEU A 75 2.53 16.84 7.96
CA LEU A 75 2.34 16.12 6.70
C LEU A 75 3.69 15.72 6.09
N ALA A 76 4.69 16.59 6.16
CA ALA A 76 6.04 16.28 5.67
C ALA A 76 6.68 15.13 6.46
N LEU A 77 6.57 15.17 7.80
CA LEU A 77 7.07 14.10 8.67
C LEU A 77 6.33 12.78 8.43
N ALA A 78 5.01 12.81 8.28
CA ALA A 78 4.21 11.64 7.96
C ALA A 78 4.63 11.03 6.60
N TYR A 79 4.82 11.87 5.58
CA TYR A 79 5.27 11.44 4.25
C TYR A 79 6.68 10.84 4.27
N LEU A 80 7.62 11.45 5.01
CA LEU A 80 8.97 10.91 5.17
C LEU A 80 8.98 9.56 5.92
N LYS A 81 8.08 9.41 6.90
CA LYS A 81 7.90 8.13 7.61
C LYS A 81 7.36 7.07 6.66
N SER A 82 6.30 7.37 5.89
CA SER A 82 5.69 6.42 4.96
C SER A 82 6.65 6.01 3.84
N LEU A 83 7.47 6.92 3.32
CA LEU A 83 8.48 6.60 2.29
C LEU A 83 9.49 5.54 2.73
N ARG A 84 9.79 5.46 4.02
CA ARG A 84 10.72 4.45 4.57
C ARG A 84 10.05 3.10 4.74
N THR A 85 8.78 3.09 5.14
CA THR A 85 8.03 1.88 5.51
C THR A 85 7.28 1.23 4.34
N ASN A 86 6.73 2.03 3.43
CA ASN A 86 5.73 1.60 2.45
C ASN A 86 6.36 1.14 1.13
N LYS A 87 7.42 0.33 1.21
CA LYS A 87 8.03 -0.25 0.00
C LYS A 87 7.27 -1.51 -0.41
N VAL A 88 6.77 -1.55 -1.65
CA VAL A 88 6.30 -2.81 -2.25
C VAL A 88 7.51 -3.70 -2.46
N ARG A 89 7.55 -4.80 -1.71
CA ARG A 89 8.60 -5.81 -1.83
C ARG A 89 8.08 -7.00 -2.60
N GLY A 90 8.95 -7.57 -3.43
CA GLY A 90 8.61 -8.77 -4.18
C GLY A 90 8.44 -9.98 -3.26
N PRO A 91 7.54 -10.94 -3.57
CA PRO A 91 7.40 -12.18 -2.79
C PRO A 91 8.68 -13.01 -2.67
N ARG A 92 9.67 -12.78 -3.55
CA ARG A 92 10.99 -13.43 -3.49
C ARG A 92 11.91 -12.76 -2.48
N GLU A 93 12.04 -11.43 -2.54
CA GLU A 93 12.87 -10.62 -1.63
C GLU A 93 12.46 -10.76 -0.16
N ILE A 94 11.19 -11.09 0.10
CA ILE A 94 10.66 -11.31 1.44
C ILE A 94 11.28 -12.54 2.12
N LYS A 95 11.64 -13.58 1.36
CA LYS A 95 12.29 -14.78 1.92
C LYS A 95 13.71 -14.47 2.41
N ASP A 96 14.39 -13.54 1.75
CA ASP A 96 15.79 -13.24 2.02
C ASP A 96 15.95 -12.40 3.30
N THR A 97 15.00 -11.50 3.58
CA THR A 97 15.03 -10.69 4.82
C THR A 97 14.80 -11.46 6.12
N LEU A 98 14.40 -12.74 6.05
CA LEU A 98 14.25 -13.65 7.19
C LEU A 98 15.47 -14.56 7.41
N ALA A 99 16.45 -14.55 6.48
CA ALA A 99 17.72 -15.27 6.63
C ALA A 99 18.83 -14.40 7.25
N ASP A 100 18.57 -13.10 7.42
CA ASP A 100 19.54 -12.11 7.91
C ASP A 100 19.37 -11.74 9.40
N PHE A 101 18.62 -12.53 10.19
CA PHE A 101 18.53 -12.45 11.65
C PHE A 101 18.73 -13.82 12.31
#